data_AF-A0A6C0C1Z9-F1
#
_entry.id   AF-A0A6C0C1Z9-F1
#
_cell.length_a   1.000
_cell.length_b   1.000
_cell.length_c   1.000
_cell.angle_alpha   90.00
_cell.angle_beta   90.00
_cell.angle_gamma   90.00
#
_symmetry.space_group_name_H-M   'P 1'
#
loop_
_entity.id
_entity.type
_entity.pdbx_description
1 polymer ?
#
loop_
_entity_poly.entity_id
_entity_poly.type
_entity_poly.pdbx_seq_one_letter_code
_entity_poly.pdbx_strand_id
1 'polypeptide(L)'
;MVKFAYTRYLYLEDEVRYSLMLSLLERNKEESLFWLYELYFSGFDVFGYLFNLYEMLYITKKSILNEMEELHNEWLIDKHKHHIPGTFIISLINYKYSIAKFVKKLYKIKCKDVKKNEKYSNKLIHMKPEDYEKYTTKIYPEKAYKTLAFECKYFIRKSLNTLCEQPITYDIKMYTDKWLYYASAANIWKHRITLYNGRVDDENEEVIFDNIEDKEKFDDEYDLEPDEQSLETQQKSLGRDNDEQFSVNDLIKNYGGFIEHVEEKSS
;
A
#
# COMPACT_ATOMS: atom_id res chain seq x y z
N MET A 1 -0.59 5.09 20.75
CA MET A 1 -1.02 4.90 19.35
C MET A 1 0.23 4.58 18.56
N VAL A 2 0.30 3.38 17.98
CA VAL A 2 1.48 2.94 17.22
C VAL A 2 1.63 3.81 15.97
N LYS A 3 2.81 4.41 15.77
CA LYS A 3 3.09 5.31 14.64
C LYS A 3 3.27 4.57 13.30
N PHE A 4 3.58 3.28 13.37
CA PHE A 4 3.88 2.42 12.22
C PHE A 4 3.03 1.16 12.30
N ALA A 5 2.63 0.64 11.15
CA ALA A 5 1.88 -0.59 11.05
C ALA A 5 2.49 -1.51 9.98
N TYR A 6 2.55 -2.79 10.30
CA TYR A 6 2.92 -3.83 9.34
C TYR A 6 1.67 -4.50 8.74
N THR A 7 1.75 -4.81 7.46
CA THR A 7 0.70 -5.56 6.75
C THR A 7 0.73 -7.05 7.11
N ARG A 8 -0.20 -7.85 6.57
CA ARG A 8 -0.30 -9.30 6.76
C ARG A 8 1.00 -10.05 6.44
N TYR A 9 1.83 -9.54 5.52
CA TYR A 9 3.13 -10.07 5.14
C TYR A 9 4.29 -9.12 5.50
N LEU A 10 4.10 -8.35 6.56
CA LEU A 10 5.11 -7.50 7.18
C LEU A 10 5.76 -6.46 6.26
N TYR A 11 5.01 -5.94 5.29
CA TYR A 11 5.37 -4.70 4.62
C TYR A 11 4.98 -3.51 5.47
N LEU A 12 5.77 -2.42 5.44
CA LEU A 12 5.41 -1.19 6.13
C LEU A 12 4.22 -0.51 5.42
N GLU A 13 3.14 -0.20 6.14
CA GLU A 13 1.87 0.24 5.55
C GLU A 13 2.01 1.46 4.62
N ASP A 14 2.68 2.52 5.08
CA ASP A 14 2.86 3.76 4.29
C ASP A 14 3.67 3.51 3.02
N GLU A 15 4.68 2.65 3.10
CA GLU A 15 5.49 2.25 1.96
C GLU A 15 4.67 1.44 0.94
N VAL A 16 3.72 0.61 1.39
CA VAL A 16 2.80 -0.09 0.49
C VAL A 16 1.87 0.89 -0.22
N ARG A 17 1.38 1.92 0.48
CA ARG A 17 0.59 2.99 -0.15
C ARG A 17 1.38 3.67 -1.25
N TYR A 18 2.63 4.05 -0.99
CA TYR A 18 3.49 4.68 -2.00
C TYR A 18 3.79 3.73 -3.16
N SER A 19 4.09 2.47 -2.84
CA SER A 19 4.36 1.46 -3.86
C SER A 19 3.15 1.27 -4.79
N LEU A 20 1.93 1.27 -4.22
CA LEU A 20 0.67 1.25 -4.99
C LEU A 20 0.50 2.47 -5.88
N MET A 21 0.78 3.68 -5.37
CA MET A 21 0.68 4.90 -6.18
C MET A 21 1.66 4.87 -7.35
N LEU A 22 2.92 4.50 -7.11
CA LEU A 22 3.96 4.44 -8.14
C LEU A 22 3.62 3.37 -9.20
N SER A 23 3.18 2.18 -8.80
CA SER A 23 2.79 1.13 -9.74
C SER A 23 1.56 1.53 -10.58
N LEU A 24 0.63 2.32 -10.01
CA LEU A 24 -0.50 2.91 -10.76
C LEU A 24 -0.05 3.92 -11.81
N LEU A 25 0.89 4.82 -11.46
CA LEU A 25 1.45 5.82 -12.38
C LEU A 25 2.22 5.18 -13.55
N GLU A 26 2.85 4.04 -13.28
CA GLU A 26 3.53 3.19 -14.26
C GLU A 26 2.59 2.26 -15.02
N ARG A 27 1.29 2.25 -14.66
CA ARG A 27 0.27 1.38 -15.24
C ARG A 27 0.61 -0.12 -15.08
N ASN A 28 1.38 -0.48 -14.06
CA ASN A 28 1.71 -1.87 -13.73
C ASN A 28 0.54 -2.52 -12.98
N LYS A 29 -0.31 -3.26 -13.72
CA LYS A 29 -1.51 -3.90 -13.19
C LYS A 29 -1.26 -4.93 -12.10
N GLU A 30 -0.27 -5.80 -12.31
CA GLU A 30 -0.05 -6.93 -11.39
C GLU A 30 0.48 -6.45 -10.05
N GLU A 31 1.44 -5.54 -10.08
CA GLU A 31 2.01 -4.96 -8.86
C GLU A 31 1.00 -4.06 -8.13
N SER A 32 0.21 -3.27 -8.87
CA SER A 32 -0.83 -2.45 -8.25
C SER A 32 -1.90 -3.29 -7.56
N LEU A 33 -2.33 -4.40 -8.17
CA LEU A 33 -3.26 -5.32 -7.53
C LEU A 33 -2.63 -6.00 -6.31
N PHE A 34 -1.34 -6.37 -6.38
CA PHE A 34 -0.63 -6.93 -5.23
C PHE A 34 -0.65 -5.96 -4.04
N TRP A 35 -0.19 -4.72 -4.22
CA TRP A 35 -0.15 -3.73 -3.14
C TRP A 35 -1.53 -3.37 -2.61
N LEU A 36 -2.53 -3.26 -3.50
CA LEU A 36 -3.92 -3.08 -3.08
C LEU A 36 -4.36 -4.20 -2.14
N TYR A 37 -4.19 -5.45 -2.55
CA TYR A 37 -4.67 -6.59 -1.77
C TYR A 37 -3.85 -6.82 -0.51
N GLU A 38 -2.60 -6.38 -0.49
CA GLU A 38 -1.81 -6.33 0.74
C GLU A 38 -2.43 -5.38 1.77
N LEU A 39 -2.82 -4.17 1.37
CA LEU A 39 -3.53 -3.25 2.28
C LEU A 39 -4.92 -3.78 2.66
N TYR A 40 -5.66 -4.27 1.68
CA TYR A 40 -7.04 -4.68 1.83
C TYR A 40 -7.21 -5.84 2.82
N PHE A 41 -6.45 -6.92 2.63
CA PHE A 41 -6.53 -8.08 3.50
C PHE A 41 -5.80 -7.88 4.83
N SER A 42 -4.93 -6.87 4.94
CA SER A 42 -4.43 -6.41 6.25
C SER A 42 -5.50 -5.68 7.07
N GLY A 43 -6.57 -5.24 6.39
CA GLY A 43 -7.72 -4.58 6.98
C GLY A 43 -7.56 -3.07 7.15
N PHE A 44 -6.72 -2.43 6.34
CA PHE A 44 -6.60 -0.97 6.26
C PHE A 44 -7.71 -0.36 5.39
N ASP A 45 -7.94 0.95 5.51
CA ASP A 45 -8.92 1.68 4.70
C ASP A 45 -8.40 1.92 3.27
N VAL A 46 -8.63 0.93 2.39
CA VAL A 46 -8.23 1.03 0.99
C VAL A 46 -9.10 1.96 0.17
N PHE A 47 -10.40 2.07 0.48
CA PHE A 47 -11.29 2.90 -0.34
C PHE A 47 -11.03 4.37 -0.10
N GLY A 48 -10.84 4.79 1.15
CA GLY A 48 -10.42 6.16 1.47
C GLY A 48 -9.13 6.54 0.74
N TYR A 49 -8.14 5.62 0.73
CA TYR A 49 -6.90 5.83 0.01
C TYR A 49 -7.11 5.93 -1.52
N LEU A 50 -7.88 5.02 -2.12
CA LEU A 50 -8.14 5.01 -3.57
C LEU A 50 -8.91 6.25 -4.03
N PHE A 51 -9.92 6.71 -3.27
CA PHE A 51 -10.64 7.94 -3.58
C PHE A 51 -9.74 9.17 -3.45
N ASN A 52 -8.85 9.20 -2.45
CA ASN A 52 -7.86 10.26 -2.30
C ASN A 52 -6.90 10.30 -3.52
N LEU A 53 -6.35 9.15 -3.92
CA LEU A 53 -5.53 9.05 -5.14
C LEU A 53 -6.30 9.51 -6.38
N TYR A 54 -7.55 9.07 -6.54
CA TYR A 54 -8.43 9.52 -7.63
C TYR A 54 -8.54 11.05 -7.67
N GLU A 55 -8.86 11.65 -6.52
CA GLU A 55 -9.05 13.10 -6.41
C GLU A 55 -7.74 13.88 -6.64
N MET A 56 -6.60 13.32 -6.25
CA MET A 56 -5.30 13.99 -6.37
C MET A 56 -4.69 13.86 -7.77
N LEU A 57 -4.83 12.70 -8.42
CA LEU A 57 -4.12 12.38 -9.66
C LEU A 57 -4.99 12.44 -10.91
N TYR A 58 -6.26 12.03 -10.85
CA TYR A 58 -7.00 11.69 -12.07
C TYR A 58 -7.83 12.85 -12.64
N ILE A 59 -7.91 12.92 -13.97
CA ILE A 59 -8.77 13.88 -14.70
C ILE A 59 -9.91 13.12 -15.36
N THR A 60 -11.03 13.05 -14.64
CA THR A 60 -12.17 12.18 -14.96
C THR A 60 -13.49 12.95 -14.87
N LYS A 61 -14.56 12.34 -15.39
CA LYS A 61 -15.92 12.91 -15.36
C LYS A 61 -16.59 12.60 -14.02
N LYS A 62 -17.51 13.48 -13.59
CA LYS A 62 -18.34 13.28 -12.39
C LYS A 62 -19.12 11.95 -12.42
N SER A 63 -19.59 11.51 -13.59
CA SER A 63 -20.31 10.23 -13.72
C SER A 63 -19.48 9.04 -13.23
N ILE A 64 -18.18 9.02 -13.52
CA ILE A 64 -17.28 7.93 -13.12
C ILE A 64 -17.08 7.92 -11.62
N LEU A 65 -17.01 9.09 -10.97
CA LEU A 65 -16.94 9.17 -9.52
C LEU A 65 -18.20 8.56 -8.89
N ASN A 66 -19.39 8.90 -9.39
CA ASN A 66 -20.65 8.34 -8.91
C ASN A 66 -20.67 6.80 -9.07
N GLU A 67 -20.24 6.28 -10.22
CA GLU A 67 -20.15 4.82 -10.46
C GLU A 67 -19.19 4.13 -9.47
N MET A 68 -18.06 4.77 -9.13
CA MET A 68 -17.13 4.25 -8.11
C MET A 68 -17.73 4.31 -6.70
N GLU A 69 -18.49 5.36 -6.36
CA GLU A 69 -19.21 5.48 -5.09
C GLU A 69 -20.29 4.40 -4.96
N GLU A 70 -21.04 4.11 -6.03
CA GLU A 70 -22.02 3.02 -6.07
C GLU A 70 -21.36 1.66 -5.79
N LEU A 71 -20.23 1.36 -6.43
CA LEU A 71 -19.47 0.14 -6.15
C LEU A 71 -18.97 0.08 -4.70
N HIS A 72 -18.49 1.19 -4.14
CA HIS A 72 -18.08 1.22 -2.74
C HIS A 72 -19.28 0.94 -1.81
N ASN A 73 -20.45 1.51 -2.09
CA ASN A 73 -21.67 1.22 -1.34
C ASN A 73 -22.08 -0.25 -1.44
N GLU A 74 -21.94 -0.87 -2.61
CA GLU A 74 -22.17 -2.31 -2.76
C GLU A 74 -21.23 -3.15 -1.89
N TRP A 75 -19.95 -2.75 -1.79
CA TRP A 75 -18.98 -3.42 -0.91
C TRP A 75 -19.30 -3.18 0.58
N LEU A 76 -19.80 -2.01 0.95
CA LEU A 76 -20.23 -1.74 2.33
C LEU A 76 -21.41 -2.63 2.74
N ILE A 77 -22.30 -2.96 1.81
CA ILE A 77 -23.42 -3.89 2.01
C ILE A 77 -22.90 -5.34 2.11
N ASP A 78 -21.98 -5.73 1.23
CA ASP A 78 -21.39 -7.07 1.21
C ASP A 78 -19.86 -7.01 1.12
N LYS A 79 -19.22 -7.12 2.28
CA LYS A 79 -17.75 -7.06 2.40
C LYS A 79 -17.03 -8.26 1.78
N HIS A 80 -17.74 -9.32 1.40
CA HIS A 80 -17.18 -10.47 0.67
C HIS A 80 -16.98 -10.21 -0.82
N LYS A 81 -17.44 -9.06 -1.34
CA LYS A 81 -17.16 -8.62 -2.72
C LYS A 81 -15.72 -8.11 -2.87
N HIS A 82 -14.74 -8.97 -2.63
CA HIS A 82 -13.31 -8.66 -2.65
C HIS A 82 -12.78 -8.25 -4.03
N HIS A 83 -13.53 -8.47 -5.12
CA HIS A 83 -13.19 -7.99 -6.46
C HIS A 83 -13.46 -6.48 -6.66
N ILE A 84 -14.25 -5.84 -5.79
CA ILE A 84 -14.59 -4.41 -5.92
C ILE A 84 -13.35 -3.51 -5.76
N PRO A 85 -12.50 -3.64 -4.72
CA PRO A 85 -11.24 -2.89 -4.67
C PRO A 85 -10.39 -3.09 -5.93
N GLY A 86 -10.30 -4.32 -6.44
CA GLY A 86 -9.55 -4.61 -7.67
C GLY A 86 -10.14 -3.95 -8.92
N THR A 87 -11.47 -3.79 -8.98
CA THR A 87 -12.17 -3.03 -10.02
C THR A 87 -11.69 -1.57 -10.09
N PHE A 88 -11.40 -0.95 -8.94
CA PHE A 88 -10.84 0.40 -8.91
C PHE A 88 -9.47 0.41 -9.59
N ILE A 89 -8.56 -0.51 -9.21
CA ILE A 89 -7.20 -0.55 -9.77
C ILE A 89 -7.21 -0.75 -11.29
N ILE A 90 -7.95 -1.75 -11.79
CA ILE A 90 -7.96 -2.02 -13.23
C ILE A 90 -8.62 -0.89 -14.03
N SER A 91 -9.52 -0.12 -13.41
CA SER A 91 -10.10 1.09 -14.02
C SER A 91 -9.10 2.24 -14.02
N LEU A 92 -8.53 2.58 -12.85
CA LEU A 92 -7.58 3.68 -12.65
C LEU A 92 -6.33 3.55 -13.53
N ILE A 93 -5.82 2.34 -13.75
CA ILE A 93 -4.68 2.09 -14.65
C ILE A 93 -4.96 2.50 -16.10
N ASN A 94 -6.22 2.57 -16.52
CA ASN A 94 -6.61 2.97 -17.87
C ASN A 94 -7.03 4.43 -17.97
N TYR A 95 -7.15 5.12 -16.83
CA TYR A 95 -7.56 6.52 -16.77
C TYR A 95 -6.38 7.45 -17.06
N LYS A 96 -6.72 8.67 -17.47
CA LYS A 96 -5.74 9.75 -17.60
C LYS A 96 -5.46 10.33 -16.21
N TYR A 97 -4.22 10.23 -15.75
CA TYR A 97 -3.73 10.98 -14.60
C TYR A 97 -3.02 12.27 -15.02
N SER A 98 -2.76 13.13 -14.03
CA SER A 98 -2.03 14.38 -14.12
C SER A 98 -1.09 14.50 -12.92
N ILE A 99 0.22 14.38 -13.18
CA ILE A 99 1.21 14.61 -12.13
C ILE A 99 1.23 16.09 -11.76
N ALA A 100 0.93 16.98 -12.71
CA ALA A 100 0.82 18.40 -12.45
C ALA A 100 -0.29 18.75 -11.45
N LYS A 101 -1.44 18.08 -11.55
CA LYS A 101 -2.55 18.22 -10.59
C LYS A 101 -2.11 17.82 -9.19
N PHE A 102 -1.44 16.68 -9.05
CA PHE A 102 -0.94 16.17 -7.78
C PHE A 102 0.08 17.12 -7.14
N VAL A 103 1.11 17.49 -7.89
CA VAL A 103 2.18 18.37 -7.40
C VAL A 103 1.64 19.76 -7.03
N LYS A 104 0.72 20.31 -7.82
CA LYS A 104 0.07 21.58 -7.49
C LYS A 104 -0.74 21.50 -6.20
N LYS A 105 -1.43 20.37 -5.94
CA LYS A 105 -2.22 20.18 -4.72
C LYS A 105 -1.33 20.07 -3.48
N LEU A 106 -0.31 19.21 -3.53
CA LEU A 106 0.57 18.94 -2.38
C LEU A 106 1.64 20.02 -2.17
N TYR A 107 2.46 20.28 -3.19
CA TYR A 107 3.66 21.11 -3.07
C TYR A 107 3.46 22.57 -3.50
N LYS A 108 2.26 22.91 -4.01
CA LYS A 108 1.93 24.25 -4.55
C LYS A 108 2.84 24.72 -5.69
N ILE A 109 3.54 23.79 -6.34
CA ILE A 109 4.41 24.07 -7.48
C ILE A 109 3.58 24.10 -8.77
N LYS A 110 3.82 25.11 -9.61
CA LYS A 110 3.22 25.23 -10.94
C LYS A 110 4.01 24.39 -11.95
N CYS A 111 3.33 23.42 -12.54
CA CYS A 111 3.87 22.55 -13.58
C CYS A 111 2.76 22.15 -14.55
N LYS A 112 3.14 21.57 -15.68
CA LYS A 112 2.25 21.11 -16.74
C LYS A 112 2.54 19.66 -17.08
N ASP A 113 1.49 18.91 -17.42
CA ASP A 113 1.66 17.57 -18.00
C ASP A 113 2.13 17.69 -19.46
N VAL A 114 3.05 16.81 -19.85
CA VAL A 114 3.45 16.61 -21.23
C VAL A 114 2.26 16.08 -22.01
N LYS A 115 1.95 16.70 -23.15
CA LYS A 115 0.89 16.24 -24.04
C LYS A 115 1.31 14.93 -24.70
N LYS A 116 0.75 13.81 -24.27
CA LYS A 116 0.86 12.51 -24.93
C LYS A 116 -0.35 12.28 -25.86
N ASN A 117 -0.11 11.66 -27.01
CA ASN A 117 -1.15 11.26 -27.98
C ASN A 117 -1.84 9.93 -27.61
N GLU A 118 -1.62 9.42 -26.40
CA GLU A 118 -2.22 8.18 -25.91
C GLU A 118 -3.75 8.32 -25.74
N LYS A 119 -4.47 7.25 -26.10
CA LYS A 119 -5.91 7.15 -25.85
C LYS A 119 -6.12 6.56 -24.47
N TYR A 120 -6.74 7.34 -23.58
CA TYR A 120 -7.15 6.89 -22.26
C TYR A 120 -8.62 6.48 -22.27
N SER A 121 -8.95 5.46 -21.48
CA SER A 121 -10.35 5.09 -21.23
C SER A 121 -10.86 5.89 -20.03
N ASN A 122 -12.13 6.25 -20.04
CA ASN A 122 -12.85 6.74 -18.86
C ASN A 122 -14.08 5.84 -18.67
N LYS A 123 -13.87 4.53 -18.71
CA LYS A 123 -14.90 3.52 -18.48
C LYS A 123 -14.51 2.68 -17.29
N LEU A 124 -15.46 2.40 -16.42
CA LEU A 124 -15.29 1.43 -15.37
C LEU A 124 -15.08 0.05 -16.00
N ILE A 125 -14.05 -0.66 -15.56
CA ILE A 125 -13.75 -2.02 -15.99
C ILE A 125 -13.89 -2.90 -14.75
N HIS A 126 -14.82 -3.84 -14.77
CA HIS A 126 -15.09 -4.72 -13.63
C HIS A 126 -14.11 -5.88 -13.58
N MET A 127 -13.55 -6.11 -12.40
CA MET A 127 -12.74 -7.29 -12.10
C MET A 127 -13.68 -8.45 -11.85
N LYS A 128 -13.35 -9.64 -12.36
CA LYS A 128 -14.18 -10.82 -12.08
C LYS A 128 -13.95 -11.31 -10.65
N PRO A 129 -14.95 -11.93 -10.00
CA PRO A 129 -14.80 -12.53 -8.68
C PRO A 129 -13.63 -13.53 -8.58
N GLU A 130 -13.31 -14.25 -9.64
CA GLU A 130 -12.26 -15.28 -9.58
C GLU A 130 -10.85 -14.67 -9.68
N ASP A 131 -10.73 -13.47 -10.26
CA ASP A 131 -9.43 -12.85 -10.53
C ASP A 131 -8.69 -12.43 -9.24
N TYR A 132 -9.42 -12.26 -8.12
CA TYR A 132 -8.81 -11.82 -6.85
C TYR A 132 -8.25 -12.98 -6.02
N GLU A 133 -8.67 -14.23 -6.31
CA GLU A 133 -8.36 -15.40 -5.49
C GLU A 133 -6.85 -15.57 -5.25
N LYS A 134 -6.04 -15.31 -6.28
CA LYS A 134 -4.57 -15.37 -6.18
C LYS A 134 -3.91 -14.36 -5.23
N TYR A 135 -4.67 -13.38 -4.74
CA TYR A 135 -4.22 -12.37 -3.78
C TYR A 135 -4.81 -12.57 -2.37
N THR A 136 -5.67 -13.58 -2.19
CA THR A 136 -6.17 -13.95 -0.86
C THR A 136 -5.03 -14.31 0.08
N THR A 137 -5.27 -14.13 1.38
CA THR A 137 -4.28 -14.43 2.41
C THR A 137 -4.00 -15.92 2.41
N LYS A 138 -2.72 -16.28 2.30
CA LYS A 138 -2.25 -17.65 2.46
C LYS A 138 -1.66 -17.83 3.84
N ILE A 139 -1.93 -18.99 4.42
CA ILE A 139 -1.40 -19.43 5.70
C ILE A 139 -0.69 -20.75 5.45
N TYR A 140 0.45 -20.94 6.09
CA TYR A 140 1.24 -22.17 6.02
C TYR A 140 1.36 -22.75 7.43
N PRO A 141 0.33 -23.45 7.94
CA PRO A 141 0.37 -24.01 9.29
C PRO A 141 1.60 -24.89 9.49
N GLU A 142 2.19 -24.86 10.69
CA GLU A 142 3.43 -25.58 11.07
C GLU A 142 4.70 -25.11 10.34
N LYS A 143 4.58 -24.11 9.45
CA LYS A 143 5.69 -23.48 8.69
C LYS A 143 5.41 -21.99 8.47
N ALA A 144 4.84 -21.32 9.47
CA ALA A 144 4.46 -19.90 9.40
C ALA A 144 5.65 -19.01 8.97
N TYR A 145 6.86 -19.30 9.46
CA TYR A 145 8.12 -18.66 9.06
C TYR A 145 8.42 -18.71 7.55
N LYS A 146 7.81 -19.62 6.77
CA LYS A 146 7.98 -19.67 5.30
C LYS A 146 7.06 -18.71 4.54
N THR A 147 6.06 -18.15 5.21
CA THR A 147 5.04 -17.30 4.58
C THR A 147 5.68 -16.12 3.86
N LEU A 148 6.59 -15.40 4.52
CA LEU A 148 7.25 -14.23 3.95
C LEU A 148 8.05 -14.59 2.69
N ALA A 149 8.84 -15.66 2.74
CA ALA A 149 9.63 -16.12 1.59
C ALA A 149 8.76 -16.45 0.35
N PHE A 150 7.54 -16.97 0.54
CA PHE A 150 6.64 -17.33 -0.56
C PHE A 150 5.72 -16.19 -1.01
N GLU A 151 5.26 -15.35 -0.10
CA GLU A 151 4.21 -14.37 -0.36
C GLU A 151 4.74 -12.95 -0.56
N CYS A 152 5.94 -12.61 -0.05
CA CYS A 152 6.59 -11.34 -0.39
C CYS A 152 7.11 -11.39 -1.84
N LYS A 153 6.43 -10.67 -2.73
CA LYS A 153 6.68 -10.71 -4.19
C LYS A 153 7.48 -9.51 -4.68
N TYR A 154 7.06 -8.31 -4.32
CA TYR A 154 7.66 -7.06 -4.81
C TYR A 154 8.45 -6.40 -3.69
N PHE A 155 9.47 -5.63 -4.08
CA PHE A 155 10.22 -4.78 -3.17
C PHE A 155 9.42 -3.52 -2.87
N ILE A 156 9.42 -3.08 -1.60
CA ILE A 156 8.99 -1.73 -1.25
C ILE A 156 9.75 -0.71 -2.10
N ARG A 157 9.00 0.28 -2.58
CA ARG A 157 9.52 1.39 -3.37
C ARG A 157 9.73 2.62 -2.49
N LYS A 158 10.96 2.78 -1.98
CA LYS A 158 11.33 3.91 -1.11
C LYS A 158 11.44 5.26 -1.81
N SER A 159 11.29 5.34 -3.14
CA SER A 159 11.66 6.52 -3.91
C SER A 159 10.93 7.81 -3.52
N LEU A 160 9.86 7.74 -2.74
CA LEU A 160 9.10 8.90 -2.29
C LEU A 160 9.31 9.26 -0.82
N ASN A 161 10.14 8.54 -0.07
CA ASN A 161 10.22 8.69 1.38
C ASN A 161 10.65 10.10 1.80
N THR A 162 11.52 10.73 1.02
CA THR A 162 11.98 12.11 1.27
C THR A 162 10.97 13.20 0.88
N LEU A 163 9.94 12.84 0.11
CA LEU A 163 8.89 13.76 -0.34
C LEU A 163 7.68 13.83 0.60
N CYS A 164 7.68 13.00 1.64
CA CYS A 164 6.69 13.00 2.71
C CYS A 164 6.92 14.16 3.69
N GLU A 165 5.85 14.63 4.34
CA GLU A 165 5.95 15.71 5.35
C GLU A 165 6.89 15.35 6.50
N GLN A 166 6.96 14.07 6.84
CA GLN A 166 8.02 13.49 7.67
C GLN A 166 8.64 12.34 6.91
N PRO A 167 9.96 12.37 6.63
CA PRO A 167 10.64 11.24 6.04
C PRO A 167 10.42 9.97 6.86
N ILE A 168 10.09 8.88 6.18
CA ILE A 168 9.93 7.58 6.84
C ILE A 168 11.32 7.10 7.26
N THR A 169 11.54 7.08 8.57
CA THR A 169 12.70 6.46 9.22
C THR A 169 12.19 5.38 10.14
N TYR A 170 12.64 4.14 9.97
CA TYR A 170 12.32 3.03 10.86
C TYR A 170 13.61 2.46 11.46
N ASP A 171 13.51 2.01 12.71
CA ASP A 171 14.57 1.22 13.36
C ASP A 171 14.42 -0.23 12.93
N ILE A 172 15.50 -0.88 12.51
CA ILE A 172 15.48 -2.30 12.12
C ILE A 172 14.96 -3.20 13.24
N LYS A 173 15.15 -2.81 14.51
CA LYS A 173 14.61 -3.53 15.67
C LYS A 173 13.09 -3.59 15.70
N MET A 174 12.41 -2.65 15.04
CA MET A 174 10.96 -2.71 14.87
C MET A 174 10.55 -3.92 14.05
N TYR A 175 11.36 -4.28 13.06
CA TYR A 175 11.12 -5.40 12.16
C TYR A 175 11.65 -6.72 12.70
N THR A 176 12.77 -6.73 13.42
CA THR A 176 13.35 -7.98 13.93
C THR A 176 12.74 -8.37 15.27
N ASP A 177 12.73 -7.45 16.24
CA ASP A 177 12.47 -7.78 17.65
C ASP A 177 11.00 -7.51 18.02
N LYS A 178 10.38 -6.53 17.36
CA LYS A 178 9.06 -5.98 17.74
C LYS A 178 8.01 -6.10 16.65
N TRP A 179 8.23 -6.96 15.67
CA TRP A 179 7.38 -7.04 14.48
C TRP A 179 5.91 -7.28 14.83
N LEU A 180 5.64 -8.15 15.81
CA LEU A 180 4.28 -8.52 16.19
C LEU A 180 3.54 -7.34 16.85
N TYR A 181 4.25 -6.52 17.63
CA TYR A 181 3.70 -5.29 18.21
C TYR A 181 3.28 -4.31 17.11
N TYR A 182 4.15 -4.01 16.15
CA TYR A 182 3.83 -3.11 15.04
C TYR A 182 2.80 -3.71 14.06
N ALA A 183 2.81 -5.04 13.89
CA ALA A 183 1.82 -5.75 13.11
C ALA A 183 0.43 -5.68 13.74
N SER A 184 0.33 -5.65 15.08
CA SER A 184 -0.94 -5.59 15.83
C SER A 184 -1.80 -4.36 15.50
N ALA A 185 -1.22 -3.31 14.93
CA ALA A 185 -1.95 -2.14 14.43
C ALA A 185 -2.86 -2.48 13.22
N ALA A 186 -2.53 -3.52 12.44
CA ALA A 186 -3.39 -4.00 11.37
C ALA A 186 -4.52 -4.89 11.92
N ASN A 187 -5.73 -4.71 11.39
CA ASN A 187 -6.92 -5.43 11.86
C ASN A 187 -6.77 -6.96 11.73
N ILE A 188 -6.08 -7.45 10.70
CA ILE A 188 -5.84 -8.90 10.54
C ILE A 188 -5.00 -9.48 11.69
N TRP A 189 -3.95 -8.78 12.10
CA TRP A 189 -3.04 -9.21 13.15
C TRP A 189 -3.69 -9.07 14.51
N LYS A 190 -4.39 -7.96 14.75
CA LYS A 190 -5.21 -7.80 15.95
C LYS A 190 -6.20 -8.95 16.12
N HIS A 191 -6.87 -9.35 15.04
CA HIS A 191 -7.79 -10.50 15.06
C HIS A 191 -7.07 -11.80 15.39
N ARG A 192 -5.94 -12.10 14.73
CA ARG A 192 -5.11 -13.29 15.00
C ARG A 192 -4.67 -13.33 16.45
N ILE A 193 -4.09 -12.25 16.96
CA ILE A 193 -3.63 -12.14 18.36
C ILE A 193 -4.80 -12.40 19.33
N THR A 194 -5.96 -11.78 19.09
CA THR A 194 -7.14 -11.95 19.95
C THR A 194 -7.68 -13.38 19.93
N LEU A 195 -7.58 -14.09 18.81
CA LEU A 195 -8.04 -15.47 18.67
C LEU A 195 -7.33 -16.44 19.63
N TYR A 196 -6.09 -16.13 20.00
CA TYR A 196 -5.28 -16.89 20.97
C TYR A 196 -5.13 -16.14 22.29
N ASN A 197 -6.12 -15.35 22.70
CA ASN A 197 -6.11 -14.63 23.99
C ASN A 197 -4.88 -13.70 24.19
N GLY A 198 -4.31 -13.21 23.10
CA GLY A 198 -3.25 -12.21 23.15
C GLY A 198 -3.79 -10.79 23.30
N ARG A 199 -2.97 -9.92 23.90
CA ARG A 199 -3.23 -8.48 24.01
C ARG A 199 -1.97 -7.67 23.74
N VAL A 200 -2.16 -6.46 23.22
CA VAL A 200 -1.07 -5.51 22.98
C VAL A 200 -0.74 -4.79 24.27
N ASP A 201 0.53 -4.78 24.63
CA ASP A 201 1.09 -3.98 25.72
C ASP A 201 1.84 -2.78 25.13
N ASP A 202 1.19 -1.63 25.11
CA ASP A 202 1.76 -0.37 24.60
C ASP A 202 2.87 0.20 25.49
N GLU A 203 2.93 -0.17 26.78
CA GLU A 203 3.98 0.34 27.69
C GLU A 203 5.33 -0.32 27.40
N ASN A 204 5.30 -1.62 27.10
CA ASN A 204 6.50 -2.40 26.80
C ASN A 204 6.75 -2.61 25.29
N GLU A 205 5.80 -2.18 24.43
CA GLU A 205 5.83 -2.40 22.98
C GLU A 205 5.88 -3.89 22.60
N GLU A 206 5.03 -4.70 23.25
CA GLU A 206 5.00 -6.16 23.10
C GLU A 206 3.57 -6.69 22.94
N VAL A 207 3.44 -7.98 22.61
CA VAL A 207 2.18 -8.71 22.64
C VAL A 207 2.29 -9.81 23.69
N ILE A 208 1.36 -9.79 24.65
CA ILE A 208 1.33 -10.70 25.79
C ILE A 208 0.17 -11.67 25.61
N PHE A 209 0.46 -12.96 25.75
CA PHE A 209 -0.53 -14.03 25.78
C PHE A 209 -0.86 -14.42 27.22
N ASP A 210 -2.09 -14.87 27.46
CA ASP A 210 -2.55 -15.22 28.81
C ASP A 210 -1.79 -16.41 29.42
N ASN A 211 -1.29 -17.34 28.59
CA ASN A 211 -0.50 -18.49 29.00
C ASN A 211 0.41 -18.98 27.87
N ILE A 212 1.31 -19.92 28.20
CA ILE A 212 2.28 -20.49 27.26
C ILE A 212 1.59 -21.30 26.15
N GLU A 213 0.53 -22.05 26.47
CA GLU A 213 -0.18 -22.88 25.49
C GLU A 213 -0.83 -22.03 24.38
N ASP A 214 -1.38 -20.87 24.74
CA ASP A 214 -1.94 -19.92 23.78
C ASP A 214 -0.86 -19.29 22.89
N LYS A 215 0.30 -18.97 23.46
CA LYS A 215 1.46 -18.48 22.69
C LYS A 215 1.96 -19.55 21.71
N GLU A 216 2.17 -20.78 22.16
CA GLU A 216 2.65 -21.89 21.33
C GLU A 216 1.72 -22.13 20.12
N LYS A 217 0.40 -22.14 20.35
CA LYS A 217 -0.58 -22.28 19.27
C LYS A 217 -0.58 -21.10 18.30
N PHE A 218 -0.40 -19.88 18.80
CA PHE A 218 -0.26 -18.71 17.95
C PHE A 218 1.00 -18.82 17.08
N ASP A 219 2.12 -19.21 17.68
CA ASP A 219 3.41 -19.29 17.01
C ASP A 219 3.39 -20.34 15.88
N ASP A 220 2.80 -21.52 16.15
CA ASP A 220 2.64 -22.61 15.18
C ASP A 220 1.91 -22.18 13.89
N GLU A 221 0.99 -21.22 13.99
CA GLU A 221 0.19 -20.74 12.87
C GLU A 221 0.68 -19.43 12.25
N TYR A 222 1.27 -18.53 13.05
CA TYR A 222 1.47 -17.14 12.66
C TYR A 222 2.85 -16.55 12.97
N ASP A 223 3.77 -17.25 13.65
CA ASP A 223 5.10 -16.70 13.85
C ASP A 223 5.87 -16.67 12.52
N LEU A 224 6.23 -15.46 12.09
CA LEU A 224 6.81 -15.22 10.78
C LEU A 224 8.34 -15.14 10.81
N GLU A 225 8.95 -15.06 12.00
CA GLU A 225 10.40 -14.99 12.21
C GLU A 225 11.12 -14.09 11.16
N PRO A 226 10.78 -12.79 11.09
CA PRO A 226 11.30 -11.88 10.05
C PRO A 226 12.83 -11.71 10.08
N ASP A 227 13.45 -11.83 11.25
CA ASP A 227 14.89 -11.76 11.48
C ASP A 227 15.66 -12.97 10.91
N GLU A 228 15.04 -14.14 10.92
CA GLU A 228 15.60 -15.38 10.34
C GLU A 228 15.40 -15.48 8.81
N GLN A 229 14.68 -14.52 8.21
CA GLN A 229 14.49 -14.50 6.76
C GLN A 229 15.76 -14.14 6.01
N SER A 230 15.85 -14.57 4.75
CA SER A 230 16.92 -14.14 3.85
C SER A 230 16.94 -12.61 3.68
N LEU A 231 18.14 -12.04 3.44
CA LEU A 231 18.29 -10.60 3.16
C LEU A 231 17.37 -10.12 2.04
N GLU A 232 17.14 -10.92 1.01
CA GLU A 232 16.23 -10.56 -0.08
C GLU A 232 14.78 -10.41 0.42
N THR A 233 14.30 -11.34 1.25
CA THR A 233 12.95 -11.26 1.84
C THR A 233 12.83 -10.05 2.75
N GLN A 234 13.81 -9.80 3.62
CA GLN A 234 13.81 -8.62 4.49
C GLN A 234 13.78 -7.33 3.64
N GLN A 235 14.62 -7.25 2.60
CA GLN A 235 14.64 -6.10 1.67
C GLN A 235 13.35 -5.95 0.86
N LYS A 236 12.59 -7.02 0.63
CA LYS A 236 11.26 -6.88 0.00
C LYS A 236 10.33 -6.10 0.92
N SER A 237 10.25 -6.50 2.20
CA SER A 237 9.42 -5.86 3.22
C SER A 237 9.86 -4.44 3.56
N LEU A 238 11.18 -4.22 3.61
CA LEU A 238 11.80 -3.00 4.13
C LEU A 238 12.30 -2.04 3.07
N GLY A 239 12.45 -2.47 1.82
CA GLY A 239 13.13 -1.76 0.72
C GLY A 239 14.66 -1.79 0.85
N ARG A 240 15.39 -1.32 -0.16
CA ARG A 240 16.87 -1.33 -0.15
C ARG A 240 17.42 0.00 0.36
N ASP A 241 18.60 0.00 0.95
CA ASP A 241 19.20 1.22 1.51
C ASP A 241 19.69 2.20 0.44
N ASN A 242 19.97 1.66 -0.74
CA ASN A 242 20.52 2.33 -1.90
C ASN A 242 19.45 2.64 -2.97
N ASP A 243 18.16 2.58 -2.61
CA ASP A 243 17.07 3.01 -3.49
C ASP A 243 17.11 4.53 -3.68
N GLU A 244 17.10 4.96 -4.95
CA GLU A 244 17.12 6.37 -5.32
C GLU A 244 15.87 7.09 -4.82
N GLN A 245 16.09 8.22 -4.13
CA GLN A 245 15.05 9.11 -3.62
C GLN A 245 14.75 10.19 -4.65
N PHE A 246 13.48 10.35 -5.00
CA PHE A 246 13.05 11.38 -5.93
C PHE A 246 13.01 12.75 -5.25
N SER A 247 13.53 13.77 -5.92
CA SER A 247 13.08 15.14 -5.68
C SER A 247 11.71 15.36 -6.31
N VAL A 248 11.04 16.47 -5.95
CA VAL A 248 9.78 16.86 -6.63
C VAL A 248 10.01 17.03 -8.15
N ASN A 249 11.20 17.47 -8.56
CA ASN A 249 11.54 17.61 -9.97
C ASN A 249 11.65 16.25 -10.67
N ASP A 250 12.21 15.24 -10.00
CA ASP A 250 12.32 13.88 -10.53
C ASP A 250 10.94 13.25 -10.64
N LEU A 251 10.08 13.42 -9.62
CA LEU A 251 8.69 12.99 -9.67
C LEU A 251 7.96 13.61 -10.87
N ILE A 252 8.08 14.92 -11.08
CA ILE A 252 7.47 15.62 -12.22
C ILE A 252 7.98 15.03 -13.54
N LYS A 253 9.30 14.90 -13.72
CA LYS A 253 9.90 14.43 -14.97
C LYS A 253 9.55 12.98 -15.27
N ASN A 254 9.71 12.10 -14.28
CA ASN A 254 9.52 10.66 -14.42
C ASN A 254 8.08 10.29 -14.80
N TYR A 255 7.11 11.05 -14.29
CA TYR A 255 5.68 10.80 -14.54
C TYR A 255 5.05 11.77 -15.55
N GLY A 256 5.89 12.36 -16.42
CA GLY A 256 5.45 13.03 -17.64
C GLY A 256 4.96 14.45 -17.47
N GLY A 257 5.57 15.23 -16.57
CA GLY A 257 5.36 16.66 -16.42
C GLY A 257 6.64 17.50 -16.63
N PHE A 258 6.48 18.83 -16.60
CA PHE A 258 7.57 19.80 -16.60
C PHE A 258 7.20 21.05 -15.80
N ILE A 259 8.20 21.70 -15.19
CA ILE A 259 8.01 22.94 -14.42
C ILE A 259 7.77 24.10 -15.39
N GLU A 260 6.83 24.98 -15.06
CA GLU A 260 6.67 26.22 -15.81
C GLU A 260 7.79 27.20 -15.42
N HIS A 261 8.69 27.51 -16.36
CA HIS A 261 9.58 28.66 -16.19
C HIS A 261 8.73 29.93 -16.22
N VAL A 262 8.81 30.71 -15.14
CA VAL A 262 8.25 32.06 -15.13
C VAL A 262 9.15 32.91 -16.04
N GLU A 263 8.65 33.29 -17.21
CA GLU A 263 9.23 34.43 -17.92
C GLU A 263 9.03 35.64 -17.00
N GLU A 264 10.10 36.06 -16.32
CA GLU A 264 10.14 37.40 -15.74
C GLU A 264 9.95 38.38 -16.89
N LYS A 265 8.73 38.92 -17.00
CA LYS A 265 8.50 40.11 -17.80
C LYS A 265 9.24 41.25 -17.11
N SER A 266 10.50 41.43 -17.50
CA SER A 266 11.26 42.65 -17.26
C SER A 266 10.40 43.82 -17.70
N SER A 267 9.90 44.56 -16.71
CA SER A 267 9.16 45.81 -16.88
C SER A 267 10.12 46.97 -17.11
#